data_AF-A0A820WFC2-F1
#
_entry.id   AF-A0A820WFC2-F1
#
_cell.length_a   1.000
_cell.length_b   1.000
_cell.length_c   1.000
_cell.angle_alpha   90.00
_cell.angle_beta   90.00
_cell.angle_gamma   90.00
#
_symmetry.space_group_name_H-M   'P 1'
#
loop_
_entity.id
_entity.type
_entity.pdbx_description
1 polymer ?
#
loop_
_entity_poly.entity_id
_entity_poly.type
_entity_poly.pdbx_seq_one_letter_code
_entity_poly.pdbx_strand_id
1 'polypeptide(L)'
;MNKLPNLKCFSLQIFYEFQPYDRIASLLRRMSNLEKLTLNISIKDRNSVIDGTYIQHDILDCMPQLHSFTFYICTYVETVDLSYKLSSEDIQQTLMNIGLQDVTS
;
A
#
# COMPACT_ATOMS: atom_id res chain seq x y z
N MET A 1 -1.61 -29.70 -13.67
CA MET A 1 -1.00 -28.62 -12.85
C MET A 1 -0.08 -27.80 -13.75
N ASN A 2 -0.37 -26.52 -13.95
CA ASN A 2 0.50 -25.64 -14.74
C ASN A 2 1.83 -25.45 -13.99
N LYS A 3 2.92 -26.02 -14.51
CA LYS A 3 4.26 -25.77 -14.02
C LYS A 3 4.54 -24.28 -14.21
N LEU A 4 4.82 -23.57 -13.12
CA LEU A 4 5.32 -22.20 -13.22
C LEU A 4 6.67 -22.21 -13.94
N PRO A 5 6.99 -21.16 -14.71
CA PRO A 5 8.29 -21.04 -15.35
C PRO A 5 9.41 -21.12 -14.30
N ASN A 6 10.55 -21.68 -14.71
CA ASN A 6 11.73 -21.85 -13.87
C ASN A 6 12.44 -20.50 -13.65
N LEU A 7 11.79 -19.61 -12.90
CA LEU A 7 12.24 -18.25 -12.64
C LEU A 7 13.26 -18.25 -11.52
N LYS A 8 14.44 -17.68 -11.80
CA LYS A 8 15.47 -17.40 -10.79
C LYS A 8 15.29 -16.04 -10.13
N CYS A 9 14.72 -15.09 -10.84
CA CYS A 9 14.52 -13.72 -10.39
C CYS A 9 13.04 -13.34 -10.53
N PHE A 10 12.47 -12.72 -9.50
CA PHE A 10 11.08 -12.29 -9.52
C PHE A 10 10.93 -11.00 -8.70
N SER A 11 10.18 -10.05 -9.26
CA SER A 11 9.82 -8.81 -8.58
C SER A 11 8.31 -8.71 -8.55
N LEU A 12 7.76 -8.47 -7.36
CA LEU A 12 6.34 -8.36 -7.14
C LEU A 12 6.04 -7.06 -6.40
N GLN A 13 5.19 -6.23 -7.01
CA GLN A 13 4.67 -5.02 -6.40
C GLN A 13 3.17 -5.19 -6.21
N ILE A 14 2.68 -4.87 -5.02
CA ILE A 14 1.28 -5.10 -4.68
C ILE A 14 0.71 -3.94 -3.88
N PHE A 15 -0.52 -3.60 -4.22
CA PHE A 15 -1.31 -2.56 -3.57
C PHE A 15 -2.57 -3.22 -3.01
N TYR A 16 -2.82 -3.07 -1.70
CA TYR A 16 -3.99 -3.66 -1.04
C TYR A 16 -4.75 -2.62 -0.21
N GLU A 17 -6.08 -2.64 -0.31
CA GLU A 17 -6.98 -2.01 0.68
C GLU A 17 -7.30 -2.98 1.82
N PHE A 18 -7.54 -4.26 1.51
CA PHE A 18 -7.78 -5.31 2.50
C PHE A 18 -7.02 -6.58 2.09
N GLN A 19 -6.25 -7.13 3.04
CA GLN A 19 -5.18 -8.14 2.89
C GLN A 19 -5.46 -9.34 1.95
N PRO A 20 -4.40 -10.02 1.44
CA PRO A 20 -3.98 -11.27 2.09
C PRO A 20 -2.50 -11.66 1.83
N TYR A 21 -1.63 -11.44 2.83
CA TYR A 21 -0.26 -11.97 2.80
C TYR A 21 -0.22 -13.47 2.43
N ASP A 22 -1.21 -14.25 2.89
CA ASP A 22 -1.34 -15.68 2.62
C ASP A 22 -1.34 -16.05 1.13
N ARG A 23 -1.93 -15.21 0.27
CA ARG A 23 -1.93 -15.46 -1.19
C ARG A 23 -0.53 -15.25 -1.78
N ILE A 24 0.22 -14.27 -1.26
CA ILE A 24 1.60 -14.03 -1.65
C ILE A 24 2.45 -15.22 -1.23
N ALA A 25 2.36 -15.63 0.03
CA ALA A 25 3.08 -16.79 0.55
C ALA A 25 2.76 -18.06 -0.27
N SER A 26 1.49 -18.31 -0.61
CA SER A 26 1.11 -19.44 -1.47
C SER A 26 1.70 -19.37 -2.88
N LEU A 27 1.72 -18.18 -3.49
CA LEU A 27 2.35 -17.98 -4.80
C LEU A 27 3.85 -18.25 -4.75
N LEU A 28 4.53 -17.65 -3.76
CA LEU A 28 5.96 -17.74 -3.57
C LEU A 28 6.42 -19.19 -3.29
N ARG A 29 5.68 -19.95 -2.48
CA ARG A 29 5.96 -21.38 -2.21
C ARG A 29 5.94 -22.25 -3.47
N ARG A 30 5.24 -21.83 -4.53
CA ARG A 30 5.21 -22.55 -5.81
C ARG A 30 6.43 -22.24 -6.70
N MET A 31 7.26 -21.28 -6.32
CA MET A 31 8.47 -20.84 -7.04
C MET A 31 9.72 -21.40 -6.37
N SER A 32 9.85 -22.72 -6.31
CA SER A 32 10.92 -23.42 -5.57
C SER A 32 12.35 -23.11 -6.04
N ASN A 33 12.50 -22.60 -7.27
CA ASN A 33 13.81 -22.33 -7.88
C ASN A 33 14.19 -20.84 -7.86
N LEU A 34 13.40 -20.02 -7.15
CA LEU A 34 13.63 -18.60 -7.05
C LEU A 34 14.86 -18.32 -6.19
N GLU A 35 15.86 -17.65 -6.76
CA GLU A 35 17.11 -17.29 -6.06
C GLU A 35 17.10 -15.81 -5.64
N LYS A 36 16.35 -14.96 -6.34
CA LYS A 36 16.26 -13.52 -6.08
C LYS A 36 14.81 -13.05 -6.05
N LEU A 37 14.41 -12.42 -4.96
CA LEU A 37 13.07 -11.87 -4.77
C LEU A 37 13.15 -10.40 -4.38
N THR A 38 12.38 -9.56 -5.08
CA THR A 38 12.04 -8.22 -4.63
C THR A 38 10.54 -8.16 -4.37
N LEU A 39 10.15 -7.80 -3.15
CA LEU A 39 8.74 -7.69 -2.76
C LEU A 39 8.45 -6.28 -2.25
N ASN A 40 7.58 -5.57 -2.95
CA ASN A 40 7.06 -4.25 -2.59
C ASN A 40 5.59 -4.38 -2.20
N ILE A 41 5.27 -4.14 -0.94
CA ILE A 41 3.91 -4.17 -0.42
C ILE A 41 3.48 -2.77 -0.03
N SER A 42 2.43 -2.28 -0.67
CA SER A 42 1.78 -0.99 -0.38
C SER A 42 0.39 -1.25 0.17
N ILE A 43 0.08 -0.71 1.34
CA ILE A 43 -1.18 -0.98 2.02
C ILE A 43 -1.87 0.34 2.38
N LYS A 44 -3.14 0.41 1.98
CA LYS A 44 -4.03 1.55 2.13
C LYS A 44 -5.02 1.32 3.26
N ASP A 45 -5.30 2.37 4.03
CA ASP A 45 -6.43 2.47 4.98
C ASP A 45 -6.56 1.30 5.96
N ARG A 46 -5.43 0.86 6.51
CA ARG A 46 -5.42 -0.28 7.43
C ARG A 46 -5.76 0.16 8.85
N ASN A 47 -6.71 -0.53 9.46
CA ASN A 47 -7.09 -0.34 10.86
C ASN A 47 -6.16 -1.04 11.88
N SER A 48 -5.08 -1.68 11.42
CA SER A 48 -4.17 -2.44 12.28
C SER A 48 -2.71 -2.35 11.84
N VAL A 49 -1.81 -2.38 12.82
CA VAL A 49 -0.35 -2.38 12.58
C VAL A 49 0.06 -3.62 11.79
N ILE A 50 0.94 -3.45 10.82
CA ILE A 50 1.58 -4.56 10.09
C ILE A 50 2.95 -4.76 10.69
N ASP A 51 3.20 -5.98 11.14
CA ASP A 51 4.56 -6.37 11.46
C ASP A 51 5.26 -6.80 10.15
N GLY A 52 5.98 -5.85 9.55
CA GLY A 52 6.81 -6.13 8.38
C GLY A 52 7.92 -7.13 8.67
N THR A 53 8.40 -7.17 9.92
CA THR A 53 9.45 -8.11 10.36
C THR A 53 8.91 -9.54 10.38
N TYR A 54 7.68 -9.75 10.85
CA TYR A 54 7.00 -11.04 10.76
C TYR A 54 6.90 -11.54 9.31
N ILE A 55 6.43 -10.68 8.39
CA ILE A 55 6.30 -11.02 6.96
C ILE A 55 7.66 -11.39 6.37
N GLN A 56 8.69 -10.60 6.68
CA GLN A 56 10.04 -10.84 6.18
C GLN A 56 10.58 -12.18 6.67
N HIS A 57 10.40 -12.52 7.95
CA HIS A 57 10.84 -13.79 8.51
C HIS A 57 10.10 -14.98 7.91
N ASP A 58 8.77 -14.93 7.83
CA ASP A 58 7.99 -16.05 7.27
C ASP A 58 8.36 -16.33 5.80
N ILE A 59 8.69 -15.31 5.00
CA ILE A 59 9.20 -15.50 3.64
C ILE A 59 10.57 -16.18 3.65
N LEU A 60 11.50 -15.71 4.49
CA LEU A 60 12.85 -16.29 4.58
C LEU A 60 12.81 -17.74 5.06
N ASP A 61 11.94 -18.05 6.02
CA ASP A 61 11.73 -19.41 6.53
C ASP A 61 11.11 -20.33 5.47
N CYS A 62 10.17 -19.81 4.67
CA CYS A 62 9.53 -20.56 3.59
C CYS A 62 10.38 -20.69 2.33
N MET A 63 11.38 -19.84 2.14
CA MET A 63 12.19 -19.75 0.92
C MET A 63 13.69 -19.72 1.22
N PRO A 64 14.24 -20.74 1.89
CA PRO A 64 15.66 -20.78 2.28
C PRO A 64 16.62 -20.79 1.08
N GLN A 65 16.13 -21.07 -0.12
CA GLN A 65 16.90 -21.04 -1.36
C GLN A 65 17.20 -19.62 -1.87
N LEU A 66 16.59 -18.58 -1.30
CA LEU A 66 16.83 -17.19 -1.72
C LEU A 66 18.25 -16.77 -1.36
N HIS A 67 19.02 -16.38 -2.38
CA HIS A 67 20.34 -15.79 -2.25
C HIS A 67 20.27 -14.27 -2.06
N SER A 68 19.18 -13.65 -2.53
CA SER A 68 18.93 -12.22 -2.41
C SER A 68 17.45 -11.98 -2.15
N PHE A 69 17.14 -11.28 -1.07
CA PHE A 69 15.77 -10.86 -0.76
C PHE A 69 15.74 -9.38 -0.41
N THR A 70 14.96 -8.63 -1.18
CA THR A 70 14.69 -7.22 -0.93
C THR A 70 13.22 -7.05 -0.59
N PHE A 71 12.94 -6.50 0.59
CA PHE A 71 11.58 -6.31 1.08
C PHE A 71 11.34 -4.84 1.41
N TYR A 72 10.27 -4.30 0.82
CA TYR A 72 9.77 -2.98 1.13
C TYR A 72 8.30 -3.08 1.49
N ILE A 73 7.94 -2.42 2.58
CA ILE A 73 6.56 -2.26 3.00
C ILE A 73 6.29 -0.78 3.23
N CYS A 74 5.21 -0.27 2.65
CA CYS A 74 4.70 1.04 2.95
C CYS A 74 3.22 0.97 3.31
N THR A 75 2.85 1.77 4.30
CA THR A 75 1.47 1.96 4.72
C THR A 75 1.13 3.42 4.54
N TYR A 76 -0.03 3.70 3.95
CA TYR A 76 -0.54 5.06 3.85
C TYR A 76 -2.01 5.08 4.25
N VAL A 77 -2.39 6.17 4.89
CA VAL A 77 -3.79 6.48 5.20
C VAL A 77 -4.19 7.53 4.17
N GLU A 78 -5.15 7.18 3.32
CA GLU A 78 -5.76 8.14 2.43
C GLU A 78 -6.88 8.83 3.22
N THR A 79 -6.60 10.02 3.74
CA THR A 79 -7.68 10.91 4.12
C THR A 79 -8.39 11.28 2.83
N VAL A 80 -9.58 10.73 2.61
CA VAL A 80 -10.50 11.28 1.62
C VAL A 80 -10.74 12.70 2.10
N ASP A 81 -10.03 13.65 1.50
CA ASP A 81 -10.31 15.05 1.65
C ASP A 81 -11.72 15.19 1.07
N LEU A 82 -12.71 15.12 1.96
CA LEU A 82 -14.01 15.69 1.69
C LEU A 82 -13.64 17.10 1.32
N SER A 83 -13.60 17.38 0.02
CA SER A 83 -13.60 18.74 -0.48
C SER A 83 -14.88 19.32 0.09
N TYR A 84 -14.77 19.86 1.30
CA TYR A 84 -15.79 20.69 1.91
C TYR A 84 -15.86 21.86 0.95
N LYS A 85 -16.75 21.74 -0.04
CA LYS A 85 -17.25 22.89 -0.75
C LYS A 85 -17.77 23.77 0.37
N LEU A 86 -17.03 24.82 0.68
CA LEU A 86 -17.54 25.89 1.51
C LEU A 86 -18.91 26.22 0.96
N SER A 87 -19.93 26.14 1.81
CA SER A 87 -21.25 26.56 1.39
C SER A 87 -21.17 28.03 0.99
N SER A 88 -22.04 28.46 0.09
CA SER A 88 -22.11 29.89 -0.27
C SER A 88 -22.30 30.75 0.99
N GLU A 89 -23.01 30.22 2.00
CA GLU A 89 -23.16 30.81 3.33
C GLU A 89 -21.82 30.94 4.07
N ASP A 90 -20.98 29.90 4.12
CA ASP A 90 -19.66 29.96 4.78
C ASP A 90 -18.74 31.01 4.11
N ILE A 91 -18.81 31.11 2.78
CA ILE A 91 -18.05 32.09 2.00
C ILE A 91 -18.55 33.50 2.32
N GLN A 92 -19.86 33.74 2.26
CA GLN A 92 -20.44 35.05 2.55
C GLN A 92 -20.17 35.50 3.99
N GLN A 93 -20.31 34.58 4.96
CA GLN A 93 -20.06 34.89 6.36
C GLN A 93 -18.58 35.24 6.60
N THR A 94 -17.66 34.53 5.93
CA THR A 94 -16.24 34.84 6.00
C THR A 94 -15.93 36.20 5.38
N LEU A 95 -16.50 36.52 4.21
CA LEU A 95 -16.33 37.81 3.53
C LEU A 95 -16.89 38.98 4.36
N MET A 96 -18.04 38.79 5.02
CA MET A 96 -18.61 39.78 5.94
C MET A 96 -17.71 40.00 7.16
N ASN A 97 -17.15 38.94 7.74
CA ASN A 97 -16.30 39.01 8.93
C ASN A 97 -14.95 39.71 8.66
N ILE A 98 -14.43 39.67 7.42
CA ILE A 98 -13.19 40.38 7.04
C ILE A 98 -13.42 41.81 6.54
N GLY A 99 -14.66 42.31 6.61
CA GLY A 99 -14.98 43.70 6.29
C GLY A 99 -14.94 44.05 4.79
N LEU A 100 -14.93 43.06 3.90
CA LEU A 100 -15.13 43.27 2.47
C LEU A 100 -16.62 43.43 2.18
N GLN A 101 -17.17 44.59 2.53
CA GLN A 101 -18.44 45.04 2.00
C GLN A 101 -18.19 45.76 0.67
N ASP A 102 -18.86 45.28 -0.37
CA ASP A 102 -19.00 45.84 -1.73
C ASP A 102 -17.81 45.71 -2.70
N VAL A 103 -17.82 44.62 -3.48
CA VAL A 103 -17.34 44.65 -4.88
C VAL A 103 -18.52 44.37 -5.81
N THR A 104 -19.55 45.21 -5.74
CA THR A 104 -20.50 45.41 -6.84
C THR A 104 -20.95 46.86 -6.84
N SER A 105 -20.31 47.66 -7.67
CA SER A 105 -20.85 48.86 -8.31
C SER A 105 -20.21 48.99 -9.68
#